data_AF-A0A841DGX1-F1
#
_entry.id   AF-A0A841DGX1-F1
#
_cell.length_a   1.000
_cell.length_b   1.000
_cell.length_c   1.000
_cell.angle_alpha   90.00
_cell.angle_beta   90.00
_cell.angle_gamma   90.00
#
_symmetry.space_group_name_H-M   'P 1'
#
loop_
_entity.id
_entity.type
_entity.pdbx_description
1 polymer ?
#
loop_
_entity_poly.entity_id
_entity_poly.type
_entity_poly.pdbx_seq_one_letter_code
_entity_poly.pdbx_strand_id
1 'polypeptide(L)'
;MNTATTLSDFLRNRRARLHPQDVALPDFGGTRRVTGLRREEIAELAGVSVDYYTRMEQGRVSNPSDAVLNALAHALRLNDDETRHLHHLARPQRTARSAREHRIRRQSVRPMLRRLLEELKDVPAVVMGRRMDILAWNPAACALFGDYAAMDSAKRNIARITFLDPASRELYADWSSCARENVAYLHLEAGRNHSSDPQLAHLIGELSMKSEDFRRLWAEHPVQDKTSGIKRFHHPLVGDLELTYETLRAADDPDQALITYAAQPGTSSHDSLRMLLAWTASQLIA
;
A
#
# COMPACT_ATOMS: atom_id res chain seq x y z
N MET A 1 9.45 -19.82 -3.81
CA MET A 1 9.37 -18.61 -4.66
C MET A 1 9.72 -17.42 -3.78
N ASN A 2 10.69 -16.60 -4.18
CA ASN A 2 11.02 -15.38 -3.44
C ASN A 2 9.93 -14.36 -3.76
N THR A 3 9.03 -14.07 -2.82
CA THR A 3 7.84 -13.23 -3.02
C THR A 3 8.13 -11.73 -2.87
N ALA A 4 9.35 -11.36 -2.48
CA ALA A 4 9.77 -9.98 -2.33
C ALA A 4 10.30 -9.43 -3.66
N THR A 5 9.79 -8.26 -4.07
CA THR A 5 10.26 -7.49 -5.24
C THR A 5 11.72 -7.10 -5.04
N THR A 6 12.62 -7.54 -5.91
CA THR A 6 14.05 -7.16 -5.84
C THR A 6 14.28 -5.76 -6.42
N LEU A 7 15.42 -5.12 -6.09
CA LEU A 7 15.85 -3.88 -6.75
C LEU A 7 15.86 -4.06 -8.29
N SER A 8 16.35 -5.21 -8.76
CA SER A 8 16.41 -5.56 -10.17
C SER A 8 15.03 -5.60 -10.81
N ASP A 9 14.05 -6.23 -10.16
CA ASP A 9 12.68 -6.34 -10.67
C ASP A 9 12.02 -4.96 -10.72
N PHE A 10 12.21 -4.15 -9.67
CA PHE A 10 11.69 -2.79 -9.62
C PHE A 10 12.25 -1.93 -10.75
N LEU A 11 13.57 -1.91 -10.96
CA LEU A 11 14.20 -1.14 -12.03
C LEU A 11 13.71 -1.57 -13.42
N ARG A 12 13.61 -2.88 -13.67
CA ARG A 12 13.10 -3.41 -14.95
C ARG A 12 11.66 -3.00 -15.20
N ASN A 13 10.80 -3.11 -14.19
CA ASN A 13 9.40 -2.72 -14.29
C ASN A 13 9.27 -1.22 -14.59
N ARG A 14 9.99 -0.36 -13.87
CA ARG A 14 9.94 1.10 -14.06
C ARG A 14 10.43 1.52 -15.44
N ARG A 15 11.52 0.93 -15.92
CA ARG A 15 12.03 1.19 -17.27
C ARG A 15 11.05 0.75 -18.36
N ALA A 16 10.40 -0.40 -18.20
CA ALA A 16 9.46 -0.92 -19.19
C ALA A 16 8.18 -0.06 -19.35
N ARG A 17 7.88 0.81 -18.38
CA ARG A 17 6.69 1.68 -18.38
C ARG A 17 6.91 3.06 -19.00
N LEU A 18 8.16 3.47 -19.23
CA LEU A 18 8.47 4.75 -19.85
C LEU A 18 8.71 4.59 -21.34
N HIS A 19 8.24 5.57 -22.10
CA HIS A 19 8.55 5.74 -23.52
C HIS A 19 9.47 6.95 -23.73
N PRO A 20 10.23 7.01 -24.83
CA PRO A 20 11.17 8.12 -25.10
C PRO A 20 10.51 9.51 -25.03
N GLN A 21 9.27 9.60 -25.52
CA GLN A 21 8.46 10.82 -25.47
C GLN A 21 8.21 11.31 -24.03
N ASP A 22 8.18 10.42 -23.05
CA ASP A 22 7.95 10.77 -21.64
C ASP A 22 9.17 11.43 -20.99
N VAL A 23 10.35 11.31 -21.62
CA VAL A 23 11.65 11.77 -21.12
C VAL A 23 12.36 12.70 -22.12
N ALA A 24 11.60 13.22 -23.10
CA ALA A 24 12.09 14.13 -24.14
C ALA A 24 13.30 13.60 -24.94
N LEU A 25 13.43 12.27 -25.07
CA LEU A 25 14.43 11.66 -25.94
C LEU A 25 13.89 11.56 -27.38
N PRO A 26 14.72 11.86 -28.40
CA PRO A 26 14.32 11.68 -29.79
C PRO A 26 14.05 10.19 -30.06
N ASP A 27 12.91 9.86 -30.68
CA ASP A 27 12.72 8.51 -31.18
C ASP A 27 13.46 8.37 -32.51
N PHE A 28 14.69 7.85 -32.47
CA PHE A 28 15.58 7.73 -33.64
C PHE A 28 15.10 6.70 -34.69
N GLY A 29 13.81 6.33 -34.71
CA GLY A 29 13.17 5.65 -35.83
C GLY A 29 13.88 4.37 -36.29
N GLY A 30 13.86 3.33 -35.46
CA GLY A 30 14.35 1.99 -35.81
C GLY A 30 13.43 0.90 -35.28
N THR A 31 13.66 -0.36 -35.66
CA THR A 31 12.91 -1.53 -35.14
C THR A 31 13.19 -1.72 -33.65
N ARG A 32 12.43 -1.02 -32.80
CA ARG A 32 12.50 -1.11 -31.33
C ARG A 32 12.00 -2.50 -30.90
N ARG A 33 12.88 -3.29 -30.26
CA ARG A 33 12.59 -4.65 -29.77
C ARG A 33 11.98 -4.70 -28.36
N VAL A 34 11.93 -3.58 -27.65
CA VAL A 34 11.45 -3.47 -26.26
C VAL A 34 10.34 -2.44 -26.17
N THR A 35 9.31 -2.69 -25.37
CA THR A 35 8.15 -1.78 -25.29
C THR A 35 8.47 -0.44 -24.62
N GLY A 36 9.32 -0.42 -23.60
CA GLY A 36 9.74 0.80 -22.90
C GLY A 36 11.15 1.29 -23.26
N LEU A 37 11.73 2.10 -22.37
CA LEU A 37 13.09 2.62 -22.53
C LEU A 37 14.14 1.50 -22.56
N ARG A 38 15.19 1.70 -23.33
CA ARG A 38 16.37 0.84 -23.41
C ARG A 38 17.30 1.12 -22.24
N ARG A 39 18.27 0.22 -22.01
CA ARG A 39 19.25 0.39 -20.93
C ARG A 39 20.16 1.57 -21.20
N GLU A 40 20.55 1.75 -22.47
CA GLU A 40 21.34 2.88 -22.92
C GLU A 40 20.65 4.22 -22.65
N GLU A 41 19.35 4.33 -22.94
CA GLU A 41 18.56 5.56 -22.74
C GLU A 41 18.47 5.94 -21.25
N ILE A 42 18.24 4.98 -20.35
CA ILE A 42 18.23 5.26 -18.91
C ILE A 42 19.62 5.62 -18.38
N ALA A 43 20.66 4.92 -18.85
CA ALA A 43 22.03 5.18 -18.42
C ALA A 43 22.48 6.60 -18.80
N GLU A 44 22.13 7.04 -20.02
CA GLU A 44 22.35 8.40 -20.49
C GLU A 44 21.61 9.43 -19.61
N LEU A 45 20.30 9.26 -19.40
CA LEU A 45 19.49 10.17 -18.59
C LEU A 45 19.97 10.26 -17.13
N ALA A 46 20.45 9.15 -16.56
CA ALA A 46 20.93 9.09 -15.20
C ALA A 46 22.43 9.46 -15.05
N GLY A 47 23.14 9.72 -16.15
CA GLY A 47 24.57 10.03 -16.12
C GLY A 47 25.44 8.89 -15.59
N VAL A 48 25.06 7.63 -15.85
CA VAL A 48 25.81 6.43 -15.45
C VAL A 48 26.22 5.60 -16.66
N SER A 49 27.17 4.68 -16.50
CA SER A 49 27.54 3.80 -17.61
C SER A 49 26.45 2.74 -17.88
N VAL A 50 26.29 2.36 -19.15
CA VAL A 50 25.35 1.30 -19.58
C VAL A 50 25.66 -0.03 -18.89
N ASP A 51 26.94 -0.36 -18.71
CA ASP A 51 27.37 -1.56 -17.98
C ASP A 51 26.94 -1.50 -16.51
N TYR A 52 27.12 -0.36 -15.85
CA TYR A 52 26.73 -0.18 -14.45
C TYR A 52 25.20 -0.35 -14.26
N TYR A 53 24.40 0.29 -15.11
CA TYR A 53 22.94 0.13 -15.08
C TYR A 53 22.50 -1.32 -15.40
N THR A 54 23.15 -1.96 -16.36
CA THR A 54 22.89 -3.37 -16.69
C THR A 54 23.16 -4.29 -15.50
N ARG A 55 24.27 -4.05 -14.78
CA ARG A 55 24.59 -4.81 -13.56
C ARG A 55 23.59 -4.54 -12.44
N MET A 56 23.06 -3.32 -12.32
CA MET A 56 21.99 -2.98 -11.37
C MET A 56 20.73 -3.79 -11.64
N GLU A 57 20.25 -3.82 -12.90
CA GLU A 57 19.10 -4.65 -13.30
C GLU A 57 19.35 -6.16 -13.21
N GLN A 58 20.60 -6.60 -13.10
CA GLN A 58 20.97 -8.01 -12.89
C GLN A 58 21.15 -8.35 -11.41
N GLY A 59 21.05 -7.37 -10.50
CA GLY A 59 21.28 -7.58 -9.07
C GLY A 59 22.77 -7.81 -8.73
N ARG A 60 23.68 -7.37 -9.60
CA ARG A 60 25.14 -7.56 -9.49
C ARG A 60 25.88 -6.32 -8.98
N VAL A 61 25.15 -5.30 -8.53
CA VAL A 61 25.70 -4.12 -7.87
C VAL A 61 25.32 -4.19 -6.40
N SER A 62 26.35 -4.21 -5.55
CA SER A 62 26.19 -4.07 -4.11
C SER A 62 26.35 -2.59 -3.73
N ASN A 63 25.35 -2.04 -3.05
CA ASN A 63 25.38 -0.73 -2.40
C ASN A 63 25.64 0.48 -3.34
N PRO A 64 24.70 0.80 -4.26
CA PRO A 64 24.77 2.03 -5.04
C PRO A 64 24.72 3.29 -4.15
N SER A 65 25.36 4.37 -4.60
CA SER A 65 25.40 5.64 -3.87
C SER A 65 24.06 6.38 -3.92
N ASP A 66 23.81 7.27 -2.96
CA ASP A 66 22.57 8.06 -2.94
C ASP A 66 22.46 8.96 -4.17
N ALA A 67 23.59 9.49 -4.65
CA ALA A 67 23.65 10.28 -5.88
C ALA A 67 23.17 9.47 -7.10
N VAL A 68 23.62 8.21 -7.23
CA VAL A 68 23.19 7.33 -8.32
C VAL A 68 21.71 6.95 -8.20
N LEU A 69 21.24 6.64 -6.98
CA LEU A 69 19.83 6.31 -6.75
C LEU A 69 18.92 7.50 -7.05
N ASN A 70 19.32 8.71 -6.66
CA ASN A 70 18.58 9.93 -6.97
C ASN A 70 18.58 10.19 -8.47
N ALA A 71 19.72 10.08 -9.16
CA ALA A 71 19.77 10.26 -10.62
C ALA A 71 18.86 9.26 -11.35
N LEU A 72 18.83 8.01 -10.91
CA LEU A 72 17.92 7.00 -11.45
C LEU A 72 16.45 7.29 -11.13
N ALA A 73 16.14 7.80 -9.94
CA ALA A 73 14.78 8.21 -9.59
C ALA A 73 14.28 9.32 -10.51
N HIS A 74 15.12 10.30 -10.82
CA HIS A 74 14.80 11.37 -11.76
C HIS A 74 14.64 10.84 -13.19
N ALA A 75 15.59 10.04 -13.68
CA ALA A 75 15.54 9.45 -15.02
C ALA A 75 14.32 8.54 -15.23
N LEU A 76 13.91 7.82 -14.18
CA LEU A 76 12.73 6.95 -14.19
C LEU A 76 11.44 7.69 -13.81
N ARG A 77 11.48 9.01 -13.62
CA ARG A 77 10.34 9.86 -13.22
C ARG A 77 9.57 9.28 -12.02
N LEU A 78 10.30 8.75 -11.04
CA LEU A 78 9.70 8.16 -9.84
C LEU A 78 9.06 9.25 -9.00
N ASN A 79 7.90 8.93 -8.41
CA ASN A 79 7.33 9.78 -7.36
C ASN A 79 8.10 9.62 -6.04
N ASP A 80 7.70 10.37 -5.01
CA ASP A 80 8.40 10.37 -3.71
C ASP A 80 8.38 9.01 -3.02
N ASP A 81 7.25 8.27 -3.07
CA ASP A 81 7.13 6.93 -2.46
C ASP A 81 7.99 5.90 -3.20
N GLU A 82 7.98 5.94 -4.53
CA GLU A 82 8.79 5.10 -5.40
C GLU A 82 10.28 5.38 -5.22
N THR A 83 10.66 6.65 -5.04
CA THR A 83 12.03 7.06 -4.74
C THR A 83 12.46 6.52 -3.38
N ARG A 84 11.64 6.72 -2.34
CA ARG A 84 11.91 6.16 -1.00
C ARG A 84 12.05 4.63 -1.06
N HIS A 85 11.19 3.98 -1.83
CA HIS A 85 11.22 2.54 -2.01
C HIS A 85 12.48 2.06 -2.75
N LEU A 86 12.90 2.76 -3.81
CA LEU A 86 14.16 2.50 -4.51
C LEU A 86 15.34 2.49 -3.53
N HIS A 87 15.41 3.49 -2.64
CA HIS A 87 16.43 3.58 -1.59
C HIS A 87 16.37 2.41 -0.62
N HIS A 88 15.18 2.02 -0.15
CA HIS A 88 15.01 0.85 0.73
C HIS A 88 15.45 -0.46 0.06
N LEU A 89 15.10 -0.66 -1.22
CA LEU A 89 15.50 -1.85 -1.98
C LEU A 89 17.02 -1.93 -2.18
N ALA A 90 17.67 -0.78 -2.38
CA ALA A 90 19.11 -0.69 -2.57
C ALA A 90 19.91 -0.88 -1.27
N ARG A 91 19.30 -0.56 -0.12
CA ARG A 91 19.91 -0.68 1.21
C ARG A 91 18.99 -1.41 2.17
N PRO A 92 18.82 -2.74 2.04
CA PRO A 92 18.05 -3.50 3.01
C PRO A 92 18.67 -3.29 4.41
N GLN A 93 17.94 -2.65 5.32
CA GLN A 93 18.45 -2.39 6.66
C GLN A 93 18.82 -3.73 7.32
N ARG A 94 20.12 -3.94 7.55
CA ARG A 94 20.67 -5.05 8.35
C ARG A 94 20.45 -4.78 9.84
N THR A 95 19.23 -4.47 10.30
CA THR A 95 18.94 -4.37 11.74
C THR A 95 18.73 -5.77 12.31
N ALA A 96 19.84 -6.51 12.40
CA ALA A 96 19.90 -7.90 12.80
C ALA A 96 20.07 -8.05 14.32
N ARG A 97 19.01 -7.77 15.11
CA ARG A 97 18.75 -8.48 16.39
C ARG A 97 17.44 -8.06 17.05
N SER A 98 17.18 -6.77 17.29
CA SER A 98 15.94 -6.36 17.99
C SER A 98 14.69 -6.46 17.12
N ALA A 99 14.81 -6.27 15.80
CA ALA A 99 13.71 -6.41 14.86
C ALA A 99 13.17 -7.86 14.79
N ARG A 100 13.99 -8.87 15.07
CA ARG A 100 13.59 -10.29 15.00
C ARG A 100 12.65 -10.69 16.15
N GLU A 101 12.85 -10.15 17.35
CA GLU A 101 11.97 -10.42 18.50
C GLU A 101 10.64 -9.64 18.40
N HIS A 102 10.68 -8.41 17.87
CA HIS A 102 9.46 -7.62 17.64
C HIS A 102 8.58 -8.18 16.50
N ARG A 103 9.20 -8.83 15.49
CA ARG A 103 8.52 -9.41 14.31
C ARG A 103 7.74 -10.70 14.56
N ILE A 104 8.03 -11.45 15.63
CA ILE A 104 7.38 -12.74 15.92
C ILE A 104 6.10 -12.54 16.76
N ARG A 105 6.00 -11.45 17.53
CA ARG A 105 4.83 -11.18 18.36
C ARG A 105 3.70 -10.58 17.53
N ARG A 106 2.47 -11.04 17.79
CA ARG A 106 1.25 -10.40 17.29
C ARG A 106 1.27 -8.93 17.73
N GLN A 107 1.14 -7.99 16.80
CA GLN A 107 1.12 -6.56 17.14
C GLN A 107 -0.04 -6.30 18.09
N SER A 108 0.23 -5.66 19.22
CA SER A 108 -0.78 -5.14 20.12
C SER A 108 -0.98 -3.66 19.89
N VAL A 109 -2.25 -3.23 19.95
CA VAL A 109 -2.60 -1.82 19.83
C VAL A 109 -2.00 -1.06 21.01
N ARG A 110 -1.34 0.06 20.71
CA ARG A 110 -0.78 0.92 21.75
C ARG A 110 -1.90 1.49 22.65
N PRO A 111 -1.67 1.60 23.97
CA PRO A 111 -2.71 2.08 24.89
C PRO A 111 -3.30 3.44 24.51
N MET A 112 -2.46 4.38 24.07
CA MET A 112 -2.93 5.72 23.66
C MET A 112 -3.77 5.67 22.37
N LEU A 113 -3.36 4.87 21.37
CA LEU A 113 -4.15 4.69 20.15
C LEU A 113 -5.52 4.08 20.46
N ARG A 114 -5.58 3.12 21.40
CA ARG A 114 -6.84 2.54 21.87
C ARG A 114 -7.74 3.58 22.53
N ARG A 115 -7.20 4.40 23.44
CA ARG A 115 -7.97 5.49 24.08
C ARG A 115 -8.48 6.50 23.05
N LEU A 116 -7.63 6.91 22.11
CA LEU A 116 -8.03 7.84 21.05
C LEU A 116 -9.16 7.25 20.19
N LEU A 117 -9.09 5.96 19.89
CA LEU A 117 -10.12 5.24 19.16
C LEU A 117 -11.48 5.25 19.88
N GLU A 118 -11.47 5.13 21.21
CA GLU A 118 -12.67 5.19 22.06
C GLU A 118 -13.31 6.59 22.10
N GLU A 119 -12.50 7.66 21.98
CA GLU A 119 -12.98 9.05 21.94
C GLU A 119 -13.55 9.44 20.57
N LEU A 120 -13.13 8.80 19.48
CA LEU A 120 -13.63 9.05 18.12
C LEU A 120 -15.02 8.40 17.94
N LYS A 121 -16.06 8.96 18.52
CA LYS A 121 -17.41 8.37 18.49
C LYS A 121 -18.13 8.53 17.15
N ASP A 122 -18.00 9.71 16.53
CA ASP A 122 -18.71 10.07 15.30
C ASP A 122 -17.83 9.98 14.04
N VAL A 123 -16.63 9.41 14.15
CA VAL A 123 -15.64 9.31 13.08
C VAL A 123 -15.22 7.85 12.95
N PRO A 124 -15.62 7.12 11.90
CA PRO A 124 -15.15 5.76 11.67
C PRO A 124 -13.62 5.71 11.69
N ALA A 125 -13.06 4.83 12.53
CA ALA A 125 -11.63 4.73 12.70
C ALA A 125 -11.16 3.30 12.97
N VAL A 126 -10.00 2.95 12.40
CA VAL A 126 -9.35 1.66 12.56
C VAL A 126 -7.87 1.83 12.85
N VAL A 127 -7.30 0.95 13.68
CA VAL A 127 -5.85 0.82 13.86
C VAL A 127 -5.36 -0.30 12.96
N MET A 128 -4.54 0.07 11.98
CA MET A 128 -3.93 -0.82 11.01
C MET A 128 -2.48 -1.15 11.43
N GLY A 129 -2.13 -2.43 11.41
CA GLY A 129 -0.76 -2.91 11.61
C GLY A 129 0.08 -2.88 10.33
N ARG A 130 1.35 -3.28 10.44
CA ARG A 130 2.35 -3.17 9.36
C ARG A 130 1.92 -3.89 8.07
N ARG A 131 1.24 -5.04 8.20
CA ARG A 131 0.77 -5.89 7.08
C ARG A 131 -0.67 -5.63 6.68
N MET A 132 -1.23 -4.51 7.12
CA MET A 132 -2.66 -4.17 7.04
C MET A 132 -3.58 -5.07 7.86
N ASP A 133 -3.06 -5.69 8.92
CA ASP A 133 -3.90 -6.36 9.91
C ASP A 133 -4.74 -5.31 10.64
N ILE A 134 -6.02 -5.60 10.90
CA ILE A 134 -6.90 -4.71 11.65
C ILE A 134 -6.72 -5.04 13.13
N LEU A 135 -6.02 -4.16 13.86
CA LEU A 135 -5.62 -4.38 15.24
C LEU A 135 -6.67 -3.92 16.26
N ALA A 136 -7.39 -2.84 15.94
CA ALA A 136 -8.58 -2.36 16.66
C ALA A 136 -9.45 -1.48 15.75
N TRP A 137 -10.68 -1.23 16.17
CA TRP A 137 -11.67 -0.39 15.49
C TRP A 137 -12.62 0.22 16.53
N ASN A 138 -13.28 1.34 16.18
CA ASN A 138 -14.36 1.90 16.99
C ASN A 138 -15.75 1.43 16.48
N PRO A 139 -16.83 1.66 17.23
CA PRO A 139 -18.19 1.33 16.77
C PRO A 139 -18.56 1.98 15.44
N ALA A 140 -18.12 3.21 15.19
CA ALA A 140 -18.36 3.90 13.91
C ALA A 140 -17.71 3.18 12.72
N ALA A 141 -16.55 2.54 12.90
CA ALA A 141 -15.95 1.70 11.87
C ALA A 141 -16.75 0.41 11.65
N CYS A 142 -17.31 -0.21 12.70
CA CYS A 142 -18.22 -1.34 12.52
C CYS A 142 -19.45 -0.95 11.71
N ALA A 143 -19.98 0.25 11.93
CA ALA A 143 -21.12 0.76 11.17
C ALA A 143 -20.80 0.92 9.68
N LEU A 144 -19.59 1.37 9.34
CA LEU A 144 -19.15 1.62 7.97
C LEU A 144 -18.68 0.35 7.22
N PHE A 145 -17.93 -0.52 7.91
CA PHE A 145 -17.25 -1.65 7.28
C PHE A 145 -17.84 -3.02 7.63
N GLY A 146 -18.80 -3.07 8.55
CA GLY A 146 -19.34 -4.29 9.13
C GLY A 146 -18.59 -4.74 10.39
N ASP A 147 -19.16 -5.73 11.08
CA ASP A 147 -18.66 -6.15 12.39
C ASP A 147 -17.38 -6.99 12.29
N TYR A 148 -16.24 -6.32 12.52
CA TYR A 148 -14.95 -6.99 12.63
C TYR A 148 -14.90 -7.97 13.81
N ALA A 149 -15.69 -7.80 14.87
CA ALA A 149 -15.70 -8.72 16.01
C ALA A 149 -16.26 -10.10 15.63
N ALA A 150 -17.28 -10.15 14.77
CA ALA A 150 -17.83 -11.38 14.21
C ALA A 150 -16.89 -12.09 13.23
N MET A 151 -15.91 -11.38 12.66
CA MET A 151 -14.92 -11.99 11.76
C MET A 151 -13.88 -12.80 12.51
N ASP A 152 -13.46 -13.94 11.94
CA ASP A 152 -12.29 -14.68 12.41
C ASP A 152 -11.06 -13.76 12.40
N SER A 153 -10.34 -13.73 13.52
CA SER A 153 -9.17 -12.89 13.71
C SER A 153 -8.06 -13.13 12.69
N ALA A 154 -7.98 -14.31 12.05
CA ALA A 154 -7.04 -14.58 10.96
C ALA A 154 -7.44 -13.90 9.64
N LYS A 155 -8.71 -13.58 9.46
CA LYS A 155 -9.27 -12.91 8.27
C LYS A 155 -9.28 -11.39 8.39
N ARG A 156 -9.08 -10.83 9.59
CA ARG A 156 -9.06 -9.38 9.88
C ARG A 156 -7.82 -8.69 9.32
N ASN A 157 -7.76 -8.58 7.99
CA ASN A 157 -6.71 -7.92 7.26
C ASN A 157 -7.31 -7.21 6.05
N ILE A 158 -6.99 -5.93 5.85
CA ILE A 158 -7.62 -5.08 4.83
C ILE A 158 -7.44 -5.68 3.42
N ALA A 159 -6.27 -6.22 3.08
CA ALA A 159 -6.07 -6.85 1.78
C ALA A 159 -6.84 -8.16 1.64
N ARG A 160 -6.92 -8.99 2.69
CA ARG A 160 -7.76 -10.21 2.65
C ARG A 160 -9.22 -9.85 2.41
N ILE A 161 -9.74 -8.88 3.15
CA ILE A 161 -11.13 -8.42 2.99
C ILE A 161 -11.32 -7.90 1.56
N THR A 162 -10.43 -7.02 1.09
CA THR A 162 -10.56 -6.42 -0.25
C THR A 162 -10.59 -7.45 -1.38
N PHE A 163 -9.76 -8.49 -1.30
CA PHE A 163 -9.57 -9.43 -2.43
C PHE A 163 -10.31 -10.76 -2.28
N LEU A 164 -10.67 -11.17 -1.07
CA LEU A 164 -11.23 -12.50 -0.79
C LEU A 164 -12.66 -12.46 -0.22
N ASP A 165 -13.13 -11.29 0.23
CA ASP A 165 -14.52 -11.11 0.67
C ASP A 165 -15.37 -10.52 -0.48
N PRO A 166 -16.38 -11.25 -1.00
CA PRO A 166 -17.29 -10.73 -2.01
C PRO A 166 -17.98 -9.42 -1.59
N ALA A 167 -18.32 -9.26 -0.30
CA ALA A 167 -18.99 -8.07 0.20
C ALA A 167 -18.14 -6.81 0.02
N SER A 168 -16.81 -6.94 -0.05
CA SER A 168 -15.94 -5.79 -0.31
C SER A 168 -16.18 -5.19 -1.70
N ARG A 169 -16.58 -5.97 -2.70
CA ARG A 169 -16.87 -5.45 -4.05
C ARG A 169 -18.19 -4.70 -4.12
N GLU A 170 -19.14 -5.10 -3.29
CA GLU A 170 -20.44 -4.43 -3.17
C GLU A 170 -20.30 -3.13 -2.39
N LEU A 171 -19.46 -3.12 -1.34
CA LEU A 171 -19.27 -1.97 -0.48
C LEU A 171 -18.46 -0.83 -1.13
N TYR A 172 -17.40 -1.12 -1.89
CA TYR A 172 -16.59 -0.07 -2.52
C TYR A 172 -17.09 0.25 -3.93
N ALA A 173 -17.62 1.47 -4.11
CA ALA A 173 -18.05 1.96 -5.43
C ALA A 173 -16.87 2.04 -6.43
N ASP A 174 -15.66 2.35 -5.95
CA ASP A 174 -14.41 2.22 -6.71
C ASP A 174 -13.49 1.17 -6.06
N TRP A 175 -13.93 -0.09 -6.15
CA TRP A 175 -13.16 -1.22 -5.63
C TRP A 175 -11.77 -1.32 -6.26
N SER A 176 -11.65 -1.04 -7.57
CA SER A 176 -10.40 -1.21 -8.31
C SER A 176 -9.28 -0.28 -7.82
N SER A 177 -9.61 0.98 -7.51
CA SER A 177 -8.68 1.93 -6.92
C SER A 177 -8.23 1.48 -5.53
N CYS A 178 -9.19 1.04 -4.69
CA CYS A 178 -8.89 0.53 -3.36
C CYS A 178 -7.98 -0.72 -3.38
N ALA A 179 -8.25 -1.64 -4.29
CA ALA A 179 -7.44 -2.83 -4.53
C ALA A 179 -6.00 -2.45 -4.95
N ARG A 180 -5.86 -1.49 -5.88
CA ARG A 180 -4.55 -1.02 -6.36
C ARG A 180 -3.73 -0.38 -5.24
N GLU A 181 -4.33 0.47 -4.41
CA GLU A 181 -3.65 1.06 -3.25
C GLU A 181 -3.17 0.00 -2.25
N ASN A 182 -3.99 -1.02 -1.98
CA ASN A 182 -3.61 -2.09 -1.05
C ASN A 182 -2.43 -2.90 -1.58
N VAL A 183 -2.40 -3.17 -2.89
CA VAL A 183 -1.26 -3.82 -3.56
C VAL A 183 -0.01 -2.93 -3.51
N ALA A 184 -0.18 -1.62 -3.76
CA ALA A 184 0.92 -0.66 -3.74
C ALA A 184 1.59 -0.58 -2.36
N TYR A 185 0.77 -0.60 -1.30
CA TYR A 185 1.26 -0.63 0.08
C TYR A 185 1.97 -1.95 0.42
N LEU A 186 1.47 -3.09 -0.05
CA LEU A 186 2.14 -4.39 0.17
C LEU A 186 3.51 -4.46 -0.52
N HIS A 187 3.66 -3.89 -1.72
CA HIS A 187 4.97 -3.76 -2.37
C HIS A 187 5.91 -2.89 -1.54
N LEU A 188 5.43 -1.74 -1.07
CA LEU A 188 6.19 -0.84 -0.22
C LEU A 188 6.74 -1.57 1.02
N GLU A 189 5.87 -2.29 1.73
CA GLU A 189 6.22 -3.07 2.94
C GLU A 189 7.15 -4.25 2.64
N ALA A 190 6.94 -4.96 1.52
CA ALA A 190 7.83 -6.03 1.09
C ALA A 190 9.25 -5.52 0.80
N GLY A 191 9.37 -4.30 0.25
CA GLY A 191 10.67 -3.67 0.03
C GLY A 191 11.36 -3.23 1.32
N ARG A 192 10.61 -2.67 2.27
CA ARG A 192 11.14 -2.31 3.61
C ARG A 192 11.68 -3.53 4.37
N ASN A 193 11.05 -4.70 4.19
CA ASN A 193 11.32 -5.92 4.97
C ASN A 193 11.86 -7.10 4.13
N HIS A 194 12.63 -6.80 3.08
CA HIS A 194 13.09 -7.66 1.96
C HIS A 194 13.51 -9.12 2.23
N SER A 195 13.79 -9.52 3.49
CA SER A 195 14.26 -10.87 3.80
C SER A 195 13.79 -11.43 5.16
N SER A 196 12.82 -10.80 5.83
CA SER A 196 12.60 -11.05 7.26
C SER A 196 11.16 -11.12 7.73
N ASP A 197 10.18 -11.18 6.81
CA ASP A 197 8.77 -11.26 7.19
C ASP A 197 8.03 -12.45 6.53
N PRO A 198 8.06 -13.64 7.15
CA PRO A 198 7.37 -14.83 6.63
C PRO A 198 5.85 -14.66 6.55
N GLN A 199 5.26 -13.82 7.41
CA GLN A 199 3.82 -13.64 7.49
C GLN A 199 3.33 -12.72 6.36
N LEU A 200 4.10 -11.68 6.01
CA LEU A 200 3.86 -10.88 4.81
C LEU A 200 4.02 -11.72 3.54
N ALA A 201 5.07 -12.54 3.46
CA ALA A 201 5.27 -13.45 2.33
C ALA A 201 4.11 -14.45 2.18
N HIS A 202 3.61 -14.99 3.30
CA HIS A 202 2.44 -15.86 3.31
C HIS A 202 1.17 -15.14 2.84
N LEU A 203 0.92 -13.91 3.31
CA LEU A 203 -0.21 -13.09 2.86
C LEU A 203 -0.16 -12.86 1.34
N ILE A 204 0.98 -12.42 0.81
CA ILE A 204 1.17 -12.18 -0.64
C ILE A 204 0.95 -13.48 -1.42
N GLY A 205 1.50 -14.60 -0.94
CA GLY A 205 1.34 -15.91 -1.56
C GLY A 205 -0.12 -16.37 -1.58
N GLU A 206 -0.84 -16.22 -0.46
CA GLU A 206 -2.26 -16.52 -0.35
C GLU A 206 -3.09 -15.70 -1.35
N LEU A 207 -2.92 -14.37 -1.34
CA LEU A 207 -3.67 -13.47 -2.22
C LEU A 207 -3.37 -13.76 -3.69
N SER A 208 -2.11 -14.05 -4.02
CA SER A 208 -1.70 -14.45 -5.38
C SER A 208 -2.35 -15.76 -5.82
N MET A 209 -2.51 -16.74 -4.93
CA MET A 209 -3.17 -17.99 -5.31
C MET A 209 -4.68 -17.81 -5.47
N LYS A 210 -5.31 -17.05 -4.58
CA LYS A 210 -6.78 -16.98 -4.46
C LYS A 210 -7.45 -15.86 -5.26
N SER A 211 -6.71 -14.85 -5.74
CA SER A 211 -7.28 -13.70 -6.46
C SER A 211 -6.51 -13.40 -7.74
N GLU A 212 -7.21 -13.48 -8.88
CA GLU A 212 -6.65 -13.11 -10.19
C GLU A 212 -6.37 -11.62 -10.29
N ASP A 213 -7.27 -10.78 -9.78
CA ASP A 213 -7.06 -9.34 -9.76
C ASP A 213 -5.85 -8.95 -8.92
N PHE A 214 -5.62 -9.62 -7.78
CA PHE A 214 -4.40 -9.41 -7.00
C PHE A 214 -3.16 -9.77 -7.82
N ARG A 215 -3.14 -10.93 -8.50
CA ARG A 215 -1.99 -11.32 -9.35
C ARG A 215 -1.70 -10.29 -10.43
N ARG A 216 -2.75 -9.82 -11.12
CA ARG A 216 -2.63 -8.81 -12.19
C ARG A 216 -2.01 -7.53 -11.64
N LEU A 217 -2.61 -6.96 -10.59
CA LEU A 217 -2.13 -5.72 -9.97
C LEU A 217 -0.74 -5.87 -9.36
N TRP A 218 -0.43 -7.03 -8.77
CA TRP A 218 0.88 -7.31 -8.17
C TRP A 218 2.00 -7.27 -9.21
N ALA A 219 1.75 -7.83 -10.42
CA ALA A 219 2.69 -7.83 -11.53
C ALA A 219 3.00 -6.41 -12.09
N GLU A 220 2.15 -5.43 -11.79
CA GLU A 220 2.38 -4.04 -12.20
C GLU A 220 3.40 -3.32 -11.29
N HIS A 221 3.76 -3.90 -10.13
CA HIS A 221 4.64 -3.32 -9.11
C HIS A 221 4.30 -1.86 -8.73
N PRO A 222 3.02 -1.52 -8.47
CA PRO A 222 2.70 -0.20 -7.94
C PRO A 222 3.35 -0.06 -6.56
N VAL A 223 3.75 1.14 -6.20
CA VAL A 223 4.36 1.44 -4.89
C VAL A 223 3.80 2.76 -4.42
N GLN A 224 3.16 2.75 -3.27
CA GLN A 224 2.55 3.92 -2.66
C GLN A 224 2.32 3.64 -1.18
N ASP A 225 2.57 4.62 -0.31
CA ASP A 225 2.19 4.53 1.10
C ASP A 225 0.70 4.87 1.27
N LYS A 226 0.12 4.49 2.41
CA LYS A 226 -1.21 4.94 2.80
C LYS A 226 -1.08 6.23 3.59
N THR A 227 -1.37 7.35 2.93
CA THR A 227 -1.34 8.69 3.51
C THR A 227 -2.76 9.21 3.69
N SER A 228 -3.36 9.76 2.65
CA SER A 228 -4.72 10.29 2.66
C SER A 228 -5.34 10.20 1.28
N GLY A 229 -6.65 10.42 1.21
CA GLY A 229 -7.37 10.39 -0.05
C GLY A 229 -8.86 10.30 0.16
N ILE A 230 -9.56 9.87 -0.88
CA ILE A 230 -11.02 9.75 -0.88
C ILE A 230 -11.40 8.29 -1.11
N LYS A 231 -12.32 7.77 -0.31
CA LYS A 231 -12.99 6.49 -0.51
C LYS A 231 -14.44 6.70 -0.89
N ARG A 232 -14.85 5.99 -1.94
CA ARG A 232 -16.22 5.95 -2.41
C ARG A 232 -16.82 4.60 -2.06
N PHE A 233 -17.96 4.64 -1.38
CA PHE A 233 -18.69 3.47 -0.93
C PHE A 233 -20.07 3.45 -1.57
N HIS A 234 -20.62 2.25 -1.72
CA HIS A 234 -22.04 1.99 -1.91
C HIS A 234 -22.51 1.20 -0.68
N HIS A 235 -22.90 1.94 0.37
CA HIS A 235 -23.25 1.34 1.66
C HIS A 235 -24.69 0.82 1.65
N PRO A 236 -24.96 -0.44 2.06
CA PRO A 236 -26.28 -1.06 1.90
C PRO A 236 -27.43 -0.33 2.63
N LEU A 237 -27.12 0.43 3.68
CA LEU A 237 -28.12 1.14 4.48
C LEU A 237 -28.33 2.60 4.08
N VAL A 238 -27.31 3.27 3.53
CA VAL A 238 -27.33 4.72 3.31
C VAL A 238 -26.92 5.13 1.89
N GLY A 239 -26.72 4.15 1.01
CA GLY A 239 -26.34 4.36 -0.39
C GLY A 239 -24.92 4.90 -0.52
N ASP A 240 -24.72 5.80 -1.48
CA ASP A 240 -23.40 6.28 -1.84
C ASP A 240 -22.81 7.20 -0.76
N LEU A 241 -21.55 6.93 -0.39
CA LEU A 241 -20.76 7.77 0.52
C LEU A 241 -19.43 8.12 -0.12
N GLU A 242 -19.07 9.39 -0.07
CA GLU A 242 -17.72 9.86 -0.33
C GLU A 242 -17.08 10.34 0.97
N LEU A 243 -16.06 9.60 1.44
CA LEU A 243 -15.36 9.90 2.69
C LEU A 243 -13.89 10.18 2.42
N THR A 244 -13.38 11.27 2.95
CA THR A 244 -11.93 11.52 3.04
C THR A 244 -11.36 10.62 4.13
N TYR A 245 -10.24 9.96 3.85
CA TYR A 245 -9.48 9.22 4.85
C TYR A 245 -8.13 9.86 5.13
N GLU A 246 -7.67 9.74 6.36
CA GLU A 246 -6.37 10.20 6.83
C GLU A 246 -5.67 9.07 7.59
N THR A 247 -4.38 8.85 7.31
CA THR A 247 -3.56 7.82 7.96
C THR A 247 -2.51 8.47 8.84
N LEU A 248 -2.70 8.34 10.15
CA LEU A 248 -1.86 8.95 11.18
C LEU A 248 -0.95 7.89 11.78
N ARG A 249 0.36 8.07 11.67
CA ARG A 249 1.38 7.17 12.25
C ARG A 249 2.07 7.85 13.42
N ALA A 250 2.31 7.08 14.48
CA ALA A 250 3.11 7.56 15.60
C ALA A 250 4.60 7.51 15.23
N ALA A 251 5.36 8.57 15.56
CA ALA A 251 6.78 8.65 15.21
C ALA A 251 7.63 7.55 15.87
N ASP A 252 7.23 7.11 17.07
CA ASP A 252 7.91 6.09 17.88
C ASP A 252 7.43 4.65 17.60
N ASP A 253 6.34 4.48 16.85
CA ASP A 253 5.91 3.18 16.31
C ASP A 253 5.25 3.36 14.93
N PRO A 254 6.06 3.50 13.86
CA PRO A 254 5.54 3.72 12.51
C PRO A 254 4.85 2.49 11.90
N ASP A 255 4.97 1.32 12.55
CA ASP A 255 4.37 0.06 12.15
C ASP A 255 2.88 -0.05 12.53
N GLN A 256 2.32 0.96 13.20
CA GLN A 256 0.90 1.11 13.47
C GLN A 256 0.39 2.44 12.92
N ALA A 257 -0.80 2.41 12.33
CA ALA A 257 -1.45 3.60 11.80
C ALA A 257 -2.90 3.67 12.26
N LEU A 258 -3.33 4.84 12.72
CA LEU A 258 -4.75 5.16 12.87
C LEU A 258 -5.27 5.68 11.54
N ILE A 259 -6.29 5.03 10.99
CA ILE A 259 -6.96 5.49 9.78
C ILE A 259 -8.34 6.00 10.18
N THR A 260 -8.63 7.26 9.88
CA THR A 260 -9.94 7.88 10.11
C THR A 260 -10.66 8.12 8.79
N TYR A 261 -11.99 8.13 8.82
CA TYR A 261 -12.83 8.45 7.67
C TYR A 261 -13.83 9.54 8.05
N ALA A 262 -13.92 10.60 7.26
CA ALA A 262 -14.83 11.71 7.51
C ALA A 262 -15.43 12.21 6.19
N ALA A 263 -16.67 12.66 6.26
CA ALA A 263 -17.30 13.42 5.18
C ALA A 263 -17.22 14.92 5.50
N GLN A 264 -17.12 15.74 4.45
CA GLN A 264 -17.11 17.19 4.61
C GLN A 264 -18.48 17.69 5.15
N PRO A 265 -18.51 18.52 6.20
CA PRO A 265 -19.77 19.07 6.71
C PRO A 265 -20.59 19.79 5.64
N GLY A 266 -21.91 19.63 5.69
CA GLY A 266 -22.83 20.23 4.72
C GLY A 266 -22.97 19.47 3.38
N THR A 267 -22.40 18.26 3.27
CA THR A 267 -22.56 17.38 2.12
C THR A 267 -23.55 16.25 2.40
N SER A 268 -24.13 15.65 1.37
CA SER A 268 -24.99 14.46 1.50
C SER A 268 -24.25 13.29 2.16
N SER A 269 -22.97 13.08 1.83
CA SER A 269 -22.13 12.06 2.46
C SER A 269 -22.02 12.25 3.99
N HIS A 270 -21.98 13.51 4.46
CA HIS A 270 -21.94 13.81 5.89
C HIS A 270 -23.24 13.48 6.58
N ASP A 271 -24.38 13.81 5.97
CA ASP A 271 -25.69 13.50 6.53
C ASP A 271 -25.95 11.99 6.52
N SER A 272 -25.63 11.30 5.41
CA SER A 272 -25.72 9.84 5.30
C SER A 272 -24.82 9.11 6.30
N LEU A 273 -23.58 9.59 6.52
CA LEU A 273 -22.71 9.03 7.54
C LEU A 273 -23.32 9.18 8.94
N ARG A 274 -23.86 10.35 9.28
CA ARG A 274 -24.53 10.55 10.58
C ARG A 274 -25.77 9.67 10.74
N MET A 275 -26.57 9.50 9.69
CA MET A 275 -27.71 8.59 9.68
C MET A 275 -27.28 7.14 9.95
N LEU A 276 -26.19 6.70 9.30
CA LEU A 276 -25.63 5.36 9.50
C LEU A 276 -25.20 5.14 10.97
N LEU A 277 -24.51 6.11 11.56
CA LEU A 277 -24.07 6.04 12.95
C LEU A 277 -25.24 6.06 13.94
N ALA A 278 -26.26 6.88 13.70
CA ALA A 278 -27.45 6.92 14.54
C ALA A 278 -28.27 5.61 14.47
N TRP A 279 -28.42 5.04 13.27
CA TRP A 279 -29.11 3.78 13.07
C TRP A 279 -28.43 2.62 13.80
N THR A 280 -27.11 2.51 13.67
CA THR A 280 -26.33 1.45 14.34
C THR A 280 -26.32 1.58 15.86
N ALA A 281 -26.22 2.81 16.38
CA ALA A 281 -26.34 3.06 17.82
C ALA A 281 -27.71 2.62 18.38
N SER A 282 -28.78 2.80 17.59
CA SER A 282 -30.13 2.38 17.98
C SER A 282 -30.28 0.85 18.03
N GLN A 283 -29.59 0.12 17.15
CA GLN A 283 -29.60 -1.34 17.15
C GLN A 283 -28.81 -1.97 18.30
N LEU A 284 -27.78 -1.29 18.82
CA LEU A 284 -27.00 -1.79 19.97
C LEU A 284 -27.77 -1.69 21.30
N ILE A 285 -28.84 -0.88 21.35
CA ILE A 285 -29.67 -0.65 22.54
C ILE A 285 -30.91 -1.56 22.56
N ALA A 286 -31.29 -2.13 21.41
CA ALA A 286 -32.45 -3.01 21.25
C ALA A 286 -32.10 -4.48 21.49
#